data_AF-A0A4V3YWE4-F1
#
_entry.id   AF-A0A4V3YWE4-F1
#
_cell.length_a   1.000
_cell.length_b   1.000
_cell.length_c   1.000
_cell.angle_alpha   90.00
_cell.angle_beta   90.00
_cell.angle_gamma   90.00
#
_symmetry.space_group_name_H-M   'P 1'
#
loop_
_entity.id
_entity.type
_entity.pdbx_description
1 polymer ?
#
loop_
_entity_poly.entity_id
_entity_poly.type
_entity_poly.pdbx_seq_one_letter_code
_entity_poly.pdbx_strand_id
1 'polypeptide(L)'
;MARQRTPMLCRHRGCNAIHRNSHGYCDAHQQEKAGWMRKPKGSSTERGYGSAWRRLREQILRRDLYLCQVCKREGRLTEATEVDHITNKSEGGTDEPKNLQAICTCCHKSKTAMEAARGRHGSR
;
A
#
# COMPACT_ATOMS: atom_id res chain seq x y z
N MET A 1 43.79 -21.06 -11.66
CA MET A 1 43.24 -20.58 -12.96
C MET A 1 41.71 -20.61 -12.88
N ALA A 2 41.05 -19.46 -13.04
CA ALA A 2 39.58 -19.39 -12.93
C ALA A 2 38.92 -20.14 -14.10
N ARG A 3 38.07 -21.12 -13.81
CA ARG A 3 37.31 -21.87 -14.83
C ARG A 3 36.35 -20.92 -15.55
N GLN A 4 36.56 -20.73 -16.84
CA GLN A 4 35.68 -19.90 -17.67
C GLN A 4 34.33 -20.61 -17.86
N ARG A 5 33.22 -19.88 -17.67
CA ARG A 5 31.87 -20.43 -17.79
C ARG A 5 31.49 -20.75 -19.24
N THR A 6 30.64 -21.77 -19.42
CA THR A 6 30.05 -22.13 -20.71
C THR A 6 29.19 -20.98 -21.26
N PRO A 7 29.32 -20.62 -22.55
CA PRO A 7 28.45 -19.62 -23.18
C PRO A 7 26.99 -20.07 -23.20
N MET A 8 26.06 -19.16 -22.95
CA MET A 8 24.62 -19.40 -23.00
C MET A 8 23.87 -18.23 -23.67
N LEU A 9 22.69 -18.52 -24.22
CA LEU A 9 21.81 -17.51 -24.80
C LEU A 9 21.14 -16.67 -23.70
N CYS A 10 20.94 -15.38 -23.99
CA CYS A 10 20.18 -14.47 -23.15
C CYS A 10 18.73 -14.95 -22.97
N ARG A 11 18.20 -14.86 -21.75
CA ARG A 11 16.82 -15.24 -21.42
C ARG A 11 15.77 -14.17 -21.79
N HIS A 12 16.18 -12.97 -22.19
CA HIS A 12 15.25 -11.94 -22.66
C HIS A 12 14.56 -12.39 -23.94
N ARG A 13 13.22 -12.30 -23.98
CA ARG A 13 12.42 -12.72 -25.14
C ARG A 13 12.80 -11.89 -26.36
N GLY A 14 13.30 -12.54 -27.41
CA GLY A 14 13.74 -11.87 -28.64
C GLY A 14 15.20 -11.42 -28.65
N CYS A 15 15.96 -11.64 -27.56
CA CYS A 15 17.39 -11.42 -27.55
C CYS A 15 18.14 -12.72 -27.91
N ASN A 16 18.96 -12.67 -28.95
CA ASN A 16 19.81 -13.77 -29.41
C ASN A 16 21.29 -13.64 -28.98
N ALA A 17 21.59 -12.71 -28.06
CA ALA A 17 22.96 -12.49 -27.59
C ALA A 17 23.50 -13.71 -26.80
N ILE A 18 24.73 -14.13 -27.12
CA ILE A 18 25.46 -15.19 -26.41
C ILE A 18 26.36 -14.53 -25.36
N HIS A 19 26.23 -14.94 -24.10
CA HIS A 19 27.01 -14.39 -22.98
C HIS A 19 27.51 -15.50 -22.04
N ARG A 20 28.48 -15.18 -21.18
CA ARG A 20 29.00 -16.11 -20.14
C ARG A 20 28.59 -15.70 -18.72
N ASN A 21 27.74 -14.69 -18.60
CA ASN A 21 27.26 -14.15 -17.32
C ASN A 21 26.48 -15.19 -16.51
N SER A 22 26.66 -15.18 -15.20
CA SER A 22 26.03 -16.12 -14.25
C SER A 22 24.51 -15.98 -14.14
N HIS A 23 23.99 -14.80 -14.49
CA HIS A 23 22.61 -14.43 -14.22
C HIS A 23 21.65 -14.74 -15.38
N GLY A 24 22.14 -15.34 -16.47
CA GLY A 24 21.29 -15.75 -17.60
C GLY A 24 20.81 -14.60 -18.50
N TYR A 25 21.37 -13.39 -18.34
CA TYR A 25 21.13 -12.24 -19.19
C TYR A 25 22.47 -11.66 -19.68
N CYS A 26 22.50 -11.15 -20.92
CA CYS A 26 23.65 -10.41 -21.44
C CYS A 26 23.77 -9.04 -20.76
N ASP A 27 24.90 -8.35 -20.96
CA ASP A 27 25.17 -7.06 -20.30
C ASP A 27 24.08 -6.01 -20.63
N ALA A 28 23.52 -6.05 -21.84
CA ALA A 28 22.40 -5.18 -22.24
C ALA A 28 21.10 -5.45 -21.45
N HIS A 29 20.88 -6.67 -20.96
CA HIS A 29 19.65 -7.08 -20.25
C HIS A 29 19.90 -7.44 -18.78
N GLN A 30 21.04 -7.06 -18.20
CA GLN A 30 21.38 -7.37 -16.82
C GLN A 30 20.33 -6.84 -15.82
N GLN A 31 19.69 -5.72 -16.14
CA GLN A 31 18.70 -5.07 -15.27
C GLN A 31 17.39 -5.87 -15.17
N GLU A 32 17.06 -6.69 -16.17
CA GLU A 32 15.86 -7.53 -16.16
C GLU A 32 15.97 -8.76 -15.25
N LYS A 33 17.17 -9.03 -14.74
CA LYS A 33 17.38 -9.95 -13.61
C LYS A 33 16.47 -9.59 -12.43
N ALA A 34 16.14 -8.31 -12.27
CA ALA A 34 15.34 -7.80 -11.17
C ALA A 34 13.84 -8.04 -11.36
N GLY A 35 13.42 -9.28 -11.64
CA GLY A 35 12.00 -9.68 -11.71
C GLY A 35 11.22 -9.45 -10.40
N TRP A 36 11.89 -9.05 -9.31
CA TRP A 36 11.31 -8.70 -8.02
C TRP A 36 12.06 -7.58 -7.30
N MET A 37 12.58 -6.55 -7.99
CA MET A 37 12.94 -5.33 -7.27
C MET A 37 11.65 -4.67 -6.77
N ARG A 38 11.23 -5.08 -5.56
CA ARG A 38 10.32 -4.30 -4.75
C ARG A 38 10.94 -2.91 -4.66
N LYS A 39 10.34 -1.92 -5.33
CA LYS A 39 10.65 -0.53 -5.04
C LYS A 39 10.60 -0.41 -3.51
N PRO A 40 11.64 0.13 -2.84
CA PRO A 40 11.55 0.35 -1.42
C PRO A 40 10.31 1.18 -1.20
N LYS A 41 9.27 0.58 -0.59
CA LYS A 41 8.13 1.35 -0.11
C LYS A 41 8.77 2.35 0.84
N GLY A 42 8.66 3.66 0.53
CA GLY A 42 9.31 4.73 1.27
C GLY A 42 9.21 4.55 2.79
N SER A 43 10.11 5.20 3.52
CA SER A 43 10.18 5.05 4.98
C SER A 43 8.80 5.23 5.62
N SER A 44 8.59 4.66 6.82
CA SER A 44 7.32 4.84 7.55
C SER A 44 6.95 6.34 7.69
N THR A 45 7.96 7.21 7.71
CA THR A 45 7.83 8.67 7.70
C THR A 45 7.32 9.21 6.36
N GLU A 46 7.88 8.78 5.22
CA GLU A 46 7.40 9.17 3.87
C GLU A 46 5.97 8.71 3.57
N ARG A 47 5.53 7.60 4.17
CA ARG A 47 4.18 7.04 3.96
C ARG A 47 3.08 7.68 4.82
N GLY A 48 3.40 8.77 5.55
CA GLY A 48 2.42 9.46 6.39
C GLY A 48 2.20 8.82 7.78
N TYR A 49 2.97 7.81 8.17
CA TYR A 49 2.95 7.19 9.50
C TYR A 49 3.95 7.86 10.48
N GLY A 50 4.16 9.17 10.32
CA GLY A 50 5.02 9.96 11.20
C GLY A 50 4.46 10.12 12.62
N SER A 51 5.26 10.70 13.52
CA SER A 51 4.82 11.06 14.90
C SER A 51 3.57 11.95 14.90
N ALA A 52 3.43 12.81 13.89
CA ALA A 52 2.24 13.64 13.68
C ALA A 52 0.96 12.82 13.51
N TRP A 53 0.99 11.76 12.70
CA TRP A 53 -0.17 10.86 12.52
C TRP A 53 -0.53 10.11 13.80
N ARG A 54 0.47 9.66 14.56
CA ARG A 54 0.22 9.01 15.87
C ARG A 54 -0.52 9.95 16.83
N ARG A 55 -0.10 11.22 16.93
CA ARG A 55 -0.76 12.24 17.74
C ARG A 55 -2.18 12.52 17.25
N LEU A 56 -2.35 12.70 15.93
CA LEU A 56 -3.66 12.92 15.34
C LEU A 56 -4.61 11.74 15.58
N ARG A 57 -4.14 10.51 15.37
CA ARG A 57 -4.90 9.29 15.63
C ARG A 57 -5.39 9.23 17.07
N GLU A 58 -4.52 9.50 18.04
CA GLU A 58 -4.89 9.50 19.45
C GLU A 58 -5.92 10.60 19.77
N GLN A 59 -5.75 11.79 19.20
CA GLN A 59 -6.71 12.89 19.35
C GLN A 59 -8.11 12.49 18.83
N ILE A 60 -8.19 11.85 17.66
CA ILE A 60 -9.47 11.40 17.09
C ILE A 60 -10.11 10.31 17.93
N LEU A 61 -9.33 9.31 18.38
CA LEU A 61 -9.85 8.26 19.26
C LEU A 61 -10.39 8.83 20.57
N ARG A 62 -9.68 9.77 21.19
CA ARG A 62 -10.14 10.45 22.41
C ARG A 62 -11.41 11.28 22.17
N ARG A 63 -11.45 12.06 21.07
CA ARG A 63 -12.63 12.86 20.68
C ARG A 63 -13.87 11.97 20.54
N ASP A 64 -13.68 10.81 19.93
CA ASP A 64 -14.76 9.86 19.62
C ASP A 64 -15.03 8.88 20.77
N LEU A 65 -14.44 9.10 21.95
CA LEU A 65 -14.55 8.28 23.16
C LEU A 65 -14.20 6.81 22.93
N TYR A 66 -13.28 6.54 22.00
CA TYR A 66 -12.93 5.18 21.56
C TYR A 66 -14.13 4.37 21.08
N LEU A 67 -15.19 5.03 20.60
CA LEU A 67 -16.37 4.38 20.04
C LEU A 67 -16.39 4.53 18.52
N CYS A 68 -16.78 3.44 17.85
CA CYS A 68 -16.95 3.43 16.42
C CYS A 68 -18.11 4.36 16.02
N GLN A 69 -17.78 5.40 15.26
CA GLN A 69 -18.77 6.40 14.83
C GLN A 69 -19.75 5.83 13.81
N VAL A 70 -19.36 4.81 13.03
CA VAL A 70 -20.26 4.09 12.11
C VAL A 70 -21.30 3.30 12.91
N CYS A 71 -20.87 2.43 13.82
CA CYS A 71 -21.78 1.68 14.69
C CYS A 71 -22.69 2.61 15.50
N LYS A 72 -22.14 3.71 16.03
CA LYS A 72 -22.91 4.68 16.83
C LYS A 72 -24.06 5.29 16.02
N ARG A 73 -23.85 5.63 14.74
CA ARG A 73 -24.90 6.12 13.84
C ARG A 73 -26.00 5.08 13.58
N GLU A 74 -25.67 3.80 13.71
CA GLU A 74 -26.60 2.68 13.61
C GLU A 74 -27.20 2.26 14.97
N GLY A 75 -26.97 3.04 16.03
CA GLY A 75 -27.48 2.75 17.38
C GLY A 75 -26.71 1.65 18.13
N ARG A 76 -25.52 1.24 17.64
CA ARG A 76 -24.67 0.21 18.24
C ARG A 76 -23.46 0.83 18.92
N LEU A 77 -23.12 0.36 20.12
CA LEU A 77 -21.89 0.75 20.81
C LEU A 77 -20.83 -0.33 20.55
N THR A 78 -19.75 0.06 19.88
CA THR A 78 -18.64 -0.83 19.57
C THR A 78 -17.35 -0.06 19.74
N GLU A 79 -16.34 -0.70 20.32
CA GLU A 79 -15.01 -0.11 20.46
C GLU A 79 -14.39 0.19 19.09
N ALA A 80 -13.78 1.37 18.98
CA ALA A 80 -12.97 1.75 17.84
C ALA A 80 -11.49 1.48 18.11
N THR A 81 -10.90 0.68 17.23
CA THR A 81 -9.48 0.32 17.25
C THR A 81 -8.68 1.08 16.20
N GLU A 82 -9.35 1.72 15.24
CA GLU A 82 -8.73 2.33 14.07
C GLU A 82 -9.31 3.73 13.81
N VAL A 83 -8.60 4.53 13.03
CA VAL A 83 -9.06 5.84 12.54
C VAL A 83 -9.03 5.80 11.03
N ASP A 84 -10.14 6.22 10.42
CA ASP A 84 -10.36 6.15 8.99
C ASP A 84 -10.89 7.49 8.45
N HIS A 85 -10.58 7.78 7.19
CA HIS A 85 -10.99 9.01 6.51
C HIS A 85 -12.43 8.92 6.06
N ILE A 86 -13.37 9.72 6.58
CA ILE A 86 -14.81 9.72 6.21
C ILE A 86 -14.99 9.68 4.68
N THR A 87 -14.38 10.64 3.98
CA THR A 87 -14.14 10.58 2.53
C THR A 87 -12.71 10.11 2.31
N ASN A 88 -12.50 9.05 1.52
CA ASN A 88 -11.14 8.56 1.25
C ASN A 88 -10.34 9.55 0.40
N LYS A 89 -9.01 9.41 0.41
CA LYS A 89 -8.10 10.27 -0.36
C LYS A 89 -8.31 10.18 -1.87
N SER A 90 -8.71 9.01 -2.37
CA SER A 90 -8.97 8.79 -3.80
C SER A 90 -10.17 9.58 -4.32
N GLU A 91 -11.12 9.89 -3.45
CA GLU A 91 -12.33 10.68 -3.70
C GLU A 91 -12.18 12.14 -3.20
N GLY A 92 -10.95 12.59 -2.90
CA GLY A 92 -10.65 13.98 -2.51
C GLY A 92 -10.66 14.26 -1.00
N GLY A 93 -10.66 13.24 -0.16
CA GLY A 93 -10.57 13.37 1.29
C GLY A 93 -9.24 13.92 1.79
N THR A 94 -9.30 14.74 2.85
CA THR A 94 -8.13 15.35 3.50
C THR A 94 -7.76 14.63 4.80
N ASP A 95 -6.53 14.81 5.29
CA ASP A 95 -6.09 14.35 6.62
C ASP A 95 -6.56 15.28 7.76
N GLU A 96 -7.50 16.19 7.50
CA GLU A 96 -8.01 17.09 8.52
C GLU A 96 -8.83 16.33 9.57
N PRO A 97 -8.76 16.71 10.86
CA PRO A 97 -9.51 16.04 11.93
C PRO A 97 -11.02 15.90 11.65
N LYS A 98 -11.62 16.84 10.91
CA LYS A 98 -13.04 16.83 10.52
C LYS A 98 -13.39 15.71 9.55
N ASN A 99 -12.42 15.25 8.74
CA ASN A 99 -12.58 14.16 7.79
C ASN A 99 -12.09 12.82 8.37
N LEU A 100 -11.74 12.76 9.66
CA LEU A 100 -11.31 11.53 10.33
C LEU A 100 -12.37 11.07 11.34
N GLN A 101 -12.59 9.77 11.43
CA GLN A 101 -13.48 9.16 12.42
C GLN A 101 -12.87 7.90 13.04
N ALA A 102 -13.16 7.66 14.31
CA ALA A 102 -12.86 6.40 14.97
C ALA A 102 -13.79 5.30 14.46
N ILE A 103 -13.22 4.15 14.10
CA ILE A 103 -13.93 3.04 13.46
C ILE A 103 -13.50 1.69 14.04
N CYS A 104 -14.43 0.73 14.14
CA CYS A 104 -14.07 -0.67 14.44
C CYS A 104 -13.46 -1.33 13.21
N THR A 105 -12.62 -2.33 13.41
CA THR A 105 -12.05 -3.13 12.32
C THR A 105 -13.11 -3.76 11.42
N CYS A 106 -14.29 -4.08 11.95
CA CYS A 106 -15.45 -4.55 11.19
C CYS A 106 -15.92 -3.55 10.12
N CYS A 107 -16.29 -2.35 10.55
CA CYS A 107 -16.78 -1.29 9.70
C CYS A 107 -15.68 -0.79 8.75
N HIS A 108 -14.43 -0.76 9.20
CA HIS A 108 -13.29 -0.38 8.36
C HIS A 108 -13.14 -1.33 7.17
N LYS A 109 -13.12 -2.65 7.41
CA LYS A 109 -13.08 -3.66 6.34
C LYS A 109 -14.27 -3.55 5.39
N SER A 110 -15.47 -3.37 5.92
CA SER A 110 -16.69 -3.20 5.11
C SER A 110 -16.57 -1.98 4.19
N LYS A 111 -16.09 -0.87 4.72
CA LYS A 111 -15.89 0.36 3.95
C LYS A 111 -14.83 0.18 2.86
N THR A 112 -13.65 -0.36 3.18
CA THR A 112 -12.60 -0.61 2.18
C THR A 112 -13.11 -1.50 1.04
N ALA A 113 -13.93 -2.51 1.35
CA ALA A 113 -14.54 -3.37 0.34
C ALA A 113 -15.50 -2.59 -0.58
N MET A 114 -16.34 -1.71 -0.02
CA MET A 114 -17.23 -0.84 -0.79
C MET A 114 -16.45 0.14 -1.67
N GLU A 115 -15.40 0.76 -1.15
CA GLU A 115 -14.54 1.68 -1.90
C GLU A 115 -13.82 0.97 -3.06
N ALA A 116 -13.27 -0.22 -2.80
CA ALA A 116 -12.65 -1.04 -3.83
C ALA A 116 -13.64 -1.45 -4.92
N ALA A 117 -14.91 -1.70 -4.57
CA ALA A 117 -15.96 -1.94 -5.56
C ALA A 117 -16.23 -0.69 -6.41
N ARG A 118 -16.35 0.50 -5.79
CA ARG A 118 -16.60 1.77 -6.50
C ARG A 118 -15.45 2.15 -7.44
N GLY A 119 -14.20 1.95 -7.03
CA GLY A 119 -13.03 2.19 -7.88
C GLY A 119 -12.99 1.33 -9.15
N ARG A 120 -13.56 0.11 -9.12
CA ARG A 120 -13.65 -0.76 -10.31
C ARG A 120 -14.72 -0.31 -11.32
N HIS A 121 -15.70 0.49 -10.88
CA HIS A 121 -16.78 0.97 -11.75
C HIS A 121 -16.50 2.34 -12.39
N GLY A 122 -15.47 3.07 -11.94
CA GLY A 122 -15.10 4.40 -12.44
C GLY A 122 -14.11 4.43 -13.62
N SER A 123 -13.77 3.29 -14.22
CA SER A 123 -12.86 3.20 -15.37
C SER A 123 -13.57 2.72 -16.65
N ARG A 124 -14.78 3.24 -16.93
CA ARG A 124 -15.54 2.89 -18.11
C ARG A 124 -16.13 4.12 -18.79
#